data_AF-A0AAE6JDY9-F1
#
_entry.id   AF-A0AAE6JDY9-F1
#
_cell.length_a   1.000
_cell.length_b   1.000
_cell.length_c   1.000
_cell.angle_alpha   90.00
_cell.angle_beta   90.00
_cell.angle_gamma   90.00
#
_symmetry.space_group_name_H-M   'P 1'
#
loop_
_entity.id
_entity.type
_entity.pdbx_description
1 polymer ?
#
loop_
_entity_poly.entity_id
_entity_poly.type
_entity_poly.pdbx_seq_one_letter_code
_entity_poly.pdbx_strand_id
1 'polypeptide(L)'
;MKKPILTIITFFIVAVQALAQNITTPNVEQKDDQSTIIKKIETNSQYTIVTFENYAYQDNAWLQLNKEIFIQTDLSNAHYEYVKSENIAMVPNKNVLKKAGDKLEFKVYFKKIPSAAKSIDIIEHAGLSRPGINYFNFYNVSLTEQAAATNHVKVTDVVLLPPPPVAADTASTGLFNGSPSNYMQNAMNSMGPMYASMAKSVLDAQLAYFKQPGKIAEIAKLNKDYFDALVKVGFNYEQALKIITANGLISKSSSVTGQ
;
A
#
# COMPACT_ATOMS: atom_id res chain seq x y z
N MET A 1 41.35 -15.50 67.81
CA MET A 1 41.01 -14.28 67.04
C MET A 1 40.55 -14.70 65.65
N LYS A 2 39.25 -14.55 65.36
CA LYS A 2 38.63 -14.99 64.11
C LYS A 2 38.64 -13.82 63.11
N LYS A 3 39.18 -14.03 61.91
CA LYS A 3 39.05 -13.08 60.79
C LYS A 3 37.86 -13.52 59.93
N PRO A 4 36.90 -12.65 59.60
CA PRO A 4 35.90 -12.98 58.58
C PRO A 4 36.48 -12.66 57.20
N ILE A 5 36.44 -13.66 56.32
CA ILE A 5 36.75 -13.55 54.90
C ILE A 5 35.54 -12.91 54.22
N LEU A 6 35.77 -11.78 53.55
CA LEU A 6 34.80 -11.03 52.78
C LEU A 6 34.76 -11.60 51.36
N THR A 7 33.71 -12.37 51.03
CA THR A 7 33.49 -12.87 49.67
C THR A 7 32.75 -11.80 48.85
N ILE A 8 33.46 -11.16 47.92
CA ILE A 8 32.88 -10.25 46.93
C ILE A 8 32.26 -11.10 45.82
N ILE A 9 30.92 -11.15 45.77
CA ILE A 9 30.17 -11.73 44.65
C ILE A 9 29.93 -10.59 43.64
N THR A 10 30.77 -10.54 42.61
CA THR A 10 30.58 -9.63 41.46
C THR A 10 29.45 -10.17 40.59
N PHE A 11 28.26 -9.60 40.72
CA PHE A 11 27.10 -9.91 39.88
C PHE A 11 27.23 -9.17 38.54
N PHE A 12 27.77 -9.84 37.53
CA PHE A 12 27.88 -9.31 36.16
C PHE A 12 26.48 -9.35 35.51
N ILE A 13 25.70 -8.28 35.65
CA ILE A 13 24.43 -8.12 34.94
C ILE A 13 24.78 -7.87 33.47
N VAL A 14 24.77 -8.93 32.66
CA VAL A 14 24.75 -8.80 31.20
C VAL A 14 23.35 -8.31 30.84
N ALA A 15 23.20 -6.99 30.65
CA ALA A 15 22.00 -6.41 30.06
C ALA A 15 21.91 -6.90 28.61
N VAL A 16 21.20 -8.00 28.39
CA VAL A 16 20.81 -8.43 27.06
C VAL A 16 19.88 -7.35 26.53
N GLN A 17 20.41 -6.46 25.69
CA GLN A 17 19.57 -5.54 24.93
C GLN A 17 18.72 -6.39 24.00
N ALA A 18 17.46 -6.60 24.39
CA ALA A 18 16.48 -7.17 23.49
C ALA A 18 16.44 -6.28 22.26
N LEU A 19 16.82 -6.83 21.10
CA LEU A 19 16.73 -6.13 19.83
C LEU A 19 15.27 -5.77 19.60
N ALA A 20 14.92 -4.52 19.88
CA ALA A 20 13.63 -3.97 19.57
C ALA A 20 13.54 -3.87 18.04
N GLN A 21 12.58 -4.58 17.43
CA GLN A 21 12.30 -4.38 16.02
C GLN A 21 11.76 -2.96 15.85
N ASN A 22 12.41 -2.17 15.00
CA ASN A 22 12.04 -0.79 14.73
C ASN A 22 12.13 -0.55 13.22
N ILE A 23 11.01 -0.17 12.62
CA ILE A 23 10.95 0.15 11.20
C ILE A 23 10.21 1.46 10.99
N THR A 24 10.80 2.33 10.19
CA THR A 24 10.20 3.58 9.74
C THR A 24 9.65 3.41 8.33
N THR A 25 8.45 3.93 8.09
CA THR A 25 7.76 3.88 6.80
C THR A 25 7.79 2.48 6.19
N PRO A 26 7.22 1.47 6.87
CA PRO A 26 7.24 0.10 6.38
C PRO A 26 6.57 0.01 5.00
N ASN A 27 7.04 -0.93 4.17
CA ASN A 27 6.35 -1.29 2.95
C ASN A 27 4.97 -1.89 3.30
N VAL A 28 3.93 -1.46 2.59
CA VAL A 28 2.56 -1.95 2.75
C VAL A 28 2.07 -2.41 1.39
N GLU A 29 1.68 -3.67 1.27
CA GLU A 29 1.20 -4.24 0.01
C GLU A 29 -0.22 -3.75 -0.32
N GLN A 30 -1.12 -3.82 0.65
CA GLN A 30 -2.51 -3.41 0.47
C GLN A 30 -3.03 -2.66 1.71
N LYS A 31 -3.91 -1.67 1.48
CA LYS A 31 -4.61 -0.95 2.55
C LYS A 31 -5.99 -0.50 2.09
N ASP A 32 -6.92 -0.43 3.03
CA ASP A 32 -8.29 0.03 2.74
C ASP A 32 -8.37 1.56 2.73
N ASP A 33 -7.70 2.23 3.68
CA ASP A 33 -7.69 3.69 3.75
C ASP A 33 -6.49 4.32 3.02
N GLN A 34 -6.79 5.11 1.99
CA GLN A 34 -5.76 5.81 1.22
C GLN A 34 -5.20 7.03 1.97
N SER A 35 -5.94 7.64 2.92
CA SER A 35 -5.46 8.84 3.66
C SER A 35 -4.47 8.52 4.77
N THR A 36 -4.49 7.30 5.28
CA THR A 36 -3.63 6.90 6.40
C THR A 36 -2.39 6.16 5.90
N ILE A 37 -1.25 6.52 6.45
CA ILE A 37 0.02 5.81 6.26
C ILE A 37 0.57 5.35 7.60
N ILE A 38 1.33 4.25 7.59
CA ILE A 38 2.11 3.81 8.73
C ILE A 38 3.46 4.54 8.66
N LYS A 39 3.74 5.39 9.65
CA LYS A 39 5.04 6.07 9.75
C LYS A 39 6.09 5.25 10.45
N LYS A 40 5.68 4.42 11.41
CA LYS A 40 6.64 3.66 12.23
C LYS A 40 5.99 2.48 12.91
N ILE A 41 6.73 1.39 13.04
CA ILE A 41 6.39 0.25 13.90
C ILE A 41 7.56 -0.01 14.85
N GLU A 42 7.26 -0.15 16.13
CA GLU A 42 8.24 -0.41 17.19
C GLU A 42 7.76 -1.53 18.09
N THR A 43 8.56 -2.58 18.27
CA THR A 43 8.26 -3.66 19.22
C THR A 43 9.23 -3.59 20.39
N ASN A 44 8.72 -3.30 21.58
CA ASN A 44 9.50 -3.24 22.82
C ASN A 44 9.24 -4.47 23.72
N SER A 45 9.62 -4.40 24.99
CA SER A 45 9.44 -5.51 25.94
C SER A 45 7.96 -5.81 26.25
N GLN A 46 7.06 -4.83 26.13
CA GLN A 46 5.65 -4.92 26.53
C GLN A 46 4.67 -4.85 25.36
N TYR A 47 4.96 -4.06 24.33
CA TYR A 47 4.02 -3.71 23.28
C TYR A 47 4.65 -3.72 21.89
N THR A 48 3.79 -3.89 20.90
CA THR A 48 4.04 -3.46 19.53
C THR A 48 3.27 -2.15 19.32
N ILE A 49 3.97 -1.12 18.88
CA ILE A 49 3.47 0.25 18.76
C ILE A 49 3.49 0.60 17.28
N VAL A 50 2.33 0.97 16.74
CA VAL A 50 2.20 1.44 15.36
C VAL A 50 1.86 2.93 15.40
N THR A 51 2.69 3.74 14.75
CA THR A 51 2.48 5.17 14.56
C THR A 51 1.90 5.41 13.17
N PHE A 52 0.73 6.00 13.12
CA PHE A 52 0.01 6.35 11.90
C PHE A 52 0.04 7.86 11.68
N GLU A 53 0.03 8.27 10.41
CA GLU A 53 -0.26 9.64 10.01
C GLU A 53 -1.41 9.59 9.01
N ASN A 54 -2.47 10.35 9.29
CA ASN A 54 -3.58 10.54 8.36
C ASN A 54 -3.58 11.98 7.84
N TYR A 55 -4.00 12.15 6.60
CA TYR A 55 -4.28 13.47 6.04
C TYR A 55 -5.76 13.65 5.68
N ALA A 56 -6.28 14.84 5.95
CA ALA A 56 -7.62 15.22 5.54
C ALA A 56 -7.70 15.45 4.02
N TYR A 57 -8.47 14.63 3.30
CA TYR A 57 -8.78 14.87 1.88
C TYR A 57 -9.69 16.08 1.65
N GLN A 58 -10.50 16.46 2.65
CA GLN A 58 -11.50 17.51 2.57
C GLN A 58 -11.66 18.21 3.92
N ASP A 59 -12.27 19.38 3.90
CA ASP A 59 -12.63 20.12 5.10
C ASP A 59 -13.60 19.31 5.97
N ASN A 60 -13.42 19.41 7.29
CA ASN A 60 -14.18 18.66 8.30
C ASN A 60 -14.12 17.12 8.14
N ALA A 61 -13.05 16.61 7.52
CA ALA A 61 -12.74 15.18 7.56
C ALA A 61 -12.65 14.71 9.03
N TRP A 62 -13.05 13.48 9.29
CA TRP A 62 -13.04 12.94 10.64
C TRP A 62 -12.45 11.55 10.69
N LEU A 63 -11.86 11.23 11.83
CA LEU A 63 -11.26 9.94 12.13
C LEU A 63 -11.71 9.43 13.48
N GLN A 64 -11.78 8.12 13.59
CA GLN A 64 -12.06 7.42 14.83
C GLN A 64 -11.43 6.02 14.74
N LEU A 65 -11.08 5.44 15.89
CA LEU A 65 -10.52 4.09 16.00
C LEU A 65 -11.50 3.16 16.72
N ASN A 66 -11.63 1.93 16.23
CA ASN A 66 -12.33 0.84 16.91
C ASN A 66 -11.36 0.03 17.79
N LYS A 67 -11.82 -0.40 18.97
CA LYS A 67 -11.05 -1.22 19.93
C LYS A 67 -10.82 -2.65 19.46
N GLU A 68 -11.59 -3.10 18.47
CA GLU A 68 -11.47 -4.45 17.89
C GLU A 68 -10.27 -4.59 16.95
N ILE A 69 -9.47 -3.53 16.78
CA ILE A 69 -8.24 -3.58 15.99
C ILE A 69 -7.22 -4.54 16.59
N PHE A 70 -6.63 -5.39 15.75
CA PHE A 70 -5.60 -6.34 16.16
C PHE A 70 -4.49 -6.46 15.11
N ILE A 71 -3.36 -7.03 15.54
CA ILE A 71 -2.29 -7.47 14.63
C ILE A 71 -2.38 -8.98 14.43
N GLN A 72 -2.17 -9.44 13.19
CA GLN A 72 -1.89 -10.82 12.84
C GLN A 72 -0.49 -10.91 12.21
N THR A 73 0.24 -11.99 12.44
CA THR A 73 1.64 -12.14 11.99
C THR A 73 1.77 -13.25 10.96
N ASP A 74 2.83 -13.24 10.16
CA ASP A 74 3.20 -14.33 9.24
C ASP A 74 3.47 -15.69 9.93
N LEU A 75 3.70 -15.69 11.25
CA LEU A 75 4.03 -16.89 12.02
C LEU A 75 2.80 -17.72 12.42
N SER A 76 1.64 -17.07 12.61
CA SER A 76 0.44 -17.72 13.13
C SER A 76 -0.81 -16.84 12.96
N ASN A 77 -1.98 -17.47 12.99
CA ASN A 77 -3.27 -16.78 13.02
C ASN A 77 -3.66 -16.23 14.41
N ALA A 78 -2.68 -16.05 15.31
CA ALA A 78 -2.95 -15.46 16.62
C ALA A 78 -3.24 -13.96 16.48
N HIS A 79 -4.23 -13.47 17.22
CA HIS A 79 -4.60 -12.06 17.26
C HIS A 79 -3.87 -11.36 18.41
N TYR A 80 -3.05 -10.39 18.08
CA TYR A 80 -2.36 -9.52 19.02
C TYR A 80 -3.20 -8.27 19.24
N GLU A 81 -4.08 -8.37 20.23
CA GLU A 81 -5.14 -7.40 20.52
C GLU A 81 -4.65 -5.98 20.84
N TYR A 82 -5.52 -5.00 20.57
CA TYR A 82 -5.41 -3.63 21.05
C TYR A 82 -5.23 -3.55 22.58
N VAL A 83 -4.40 -2.60 23.02
CA VAL A 83 -4.17 -2.26 24.43
C VAL A 83 -4.60 -0.83 24.73
N LYS A 84 -4.10 0.15 23.97
CA LYS A 84 -4.40 1.58 24.12
C LYS A 84 -4.08 2.35 22.85
N SER A 85 -4.49 3.61 22.80
CA SER A 85 -4.13 4.56 21.72
C SER A 85 -3.85 5.96 22.27
N GLU A 86 -3.13 6.76 21.50
CA GLU A 86 -2.76 8.14 21.82
C GLU A 86 -3.09 9.05 20.64
N ASN A 87 -3.69 10.21 20.91
CA ASN A 87 -4.04 11.25 19.94
C ASN A 87 -5.07 10.84 18.86
N ILE A 88 -5.93 9.86 19.14
CA ILE A 88 -7.09 9.51 18.31
C ILE A 88 -8.33 9.26 19.16
N ALA A 89 -9.49 9.71 18.69
CA ALA A 89 -10.77 9.43 19.33
C ALA A 89 -11.19 7.97 19.10
N MET A 90 -11.78 7.36 20.13
CA MET A 90 -12.38 6.03 20.05
C MET A 90 -13.86 6.14 19.74
N VAL A 91 -14.40 5.20 18.94
CA VAL A 91 -15.85 5.08 18.69
C VAL A 91 -16.63 5.15 20.02
N PRO A 92 -17.71 5.96 20.11
CA PRO A 92 -18.37 6.72 19.04
C PRO A 92 -17.82 8.15 18.80
N ASN A 93 -16.78 8.56 19.53
CA ASN A 93 -16.20 9.91 19.41
C ASN A 93 -15.32 10.03 18.16
N LYS A 94 -15.16 11.27 17.67
CA LYS A 94 -14.44 11.57 16.42
C LYS A 94 -13.43 12.69 16.61
N ASN A 95 -12.26 12.54 16.00
CA ASN A 95 -11.34 13.64 15.76
C ASN A 95 -11.70 14.30 14.45
N VAL A 96 -12.06 15.58 14.48
CA VAL A 96 -12.39 16.36 13.27
C VAL A 96 -11.18 17.19 12.86
N LEU A 97 -10.68 16.92 11.66
CA LEU A 97 -9.68 17.74 10.96
C LEU A 97 -10.41 18.85 10.22
N LYS A 98 -10.09 20.11 10.54
CA LYS A 98 -10.92 21.26 10.13
C LYS A 98 -10.75 21.56 8.65
N LYS A 99 -9.52 21.45 8.13
CA LYS A 99 -9.19 21.81 6.76
C LYS A 99 -8.60 20.65 5.99
N ALA A 100 -8.85 20.61 4.69
CA ALA A 100 -8.15 19.73 3.77
C ALA A 100 -6.63 19.96 3.87
N GLY A 101 -5.87 18.87 3.90
CA GLY A 101 -4.43 18.86 4.11
C GLY A 101 -3.98 18.88 5.58
N ASP A 102 -4.88 19.09 6.54
CA ASP A 102 -4.56 18.90 7.96
C ASP A 102 -4.11 17.46 8.20
N LYS A 103 -3.16 17.29 9.12
CA LYS A 103 -2.60 15.99 9.47
C LYS A 103 -2.91 15.61 10.91
N LEU A 104 -3.20 14.34 11.14
CA LEU A 104 -3.27 13.75 12.47
C LEU A 104 -2.26 12.61 12.59
N GLU A 105 -1.27 12.76 13.47
CA GLU A 105 -0.40 11.66 13.87
C GLU A 105 -0.95 11.02 15.15
N PHE A 106 -1.11 9.70 15.17
CA PHE A 106 -1.63 8.97 16.32
C PHE A 106 -0.91 7.63 16.49
N LYS A 107 -0.98 7.08 17.71
CA LYS A 107 -0.33 5.81 18.05
C LYS A 107 -1.35 4.78 18.51
N VAL A 108 -1.14 3.54 18.11
CA VAL A 108 -1.92 2.39 18.58
C VAL A 108 -0.97 1.36 19.16
N TYR A 109 -1.28 0.91 20.37
CA TYR A 109 -0.49 -0.06 21.12
C TYR A 109 -1.21 -1.39 21.09
N PHE A 110 -0.49 -2.43 20.71
CA PHE A 110 -0.96 -3.81 20.64
C PHE A 110 -0.17 -4.68 21.60
N LYS A 111 -0.71 -5.87 21.90
CA LYS A 111 0.08 -6.94 22.54
C LYS A 111 1.36 -7.18 21.74
N LYS A 112 2.46 -7.42 22.45
CA LYS A 112 3.76 -7.67 21.83
C LYS A 112 3.70 -8.84 20.85
N ILE A 113 4.16 -8.61 19.62
CA ILE A 113 4.36 -9.66 18.63
C ILE A 113 5.73 -10.36 18.79
N PRO A 114 5.89 -11.60 18.30
CA PRO A 114 7.18 -12.30 18.31
C PRO A 114 8.20 -11.59 17.44
N SER A 115 9.45 -11.50 17.91
CA SER A 115 10.56 -10.87 17.16
C SER A 115 11.02 -11.67 15.94
N ALA A 116 10.44 -12.84 15.69
CA ALA A 116 10.68 -13.64 14.50
C ALA A 116 9.73 -13.25 13.33
N ALA A 117 8.67 -12.46 13.61
CA ALA A 117 7.72 -12.04 12.61
C ALA A 117 8.41 -11.12 11.58
N LYS A 118 8.08 -11.33 10.31
CA LYS A 118 8.65 -10.58 9.18
C LYS A 118 7.62 -9.66 8.54
N SER A 119 6.35 -10.03 8.60
CA SER A 119 5.25 -9.19 8.16
C SER A 119 4.07 -9.32 9.11
N ILE A 120 3.23 -8.28 9.08
CA ILE A 120 2.01 -8.20 9.87
C ILE A 120 0.85 -7.70 9.03
N ASP A 121 -0.34 -8.16 9.40
CA ASP A 121 -1.59 -7.50 9.04
C ASP A 121 -2.06 -6.71 10.26
N ILE A 122 -2.54 -5.49 10.02
CA ILE A 122 -3.25 -4.68 11.01
C ILE A 122 -4.69 -4.62 10.55
N ILE A 123 -5.61 -5.19 11.32
CA ILE A 123 -7.00 -5.36 10.92
C ILE A 123 -7.88 -4.69 11.97
N GLU A 124 -8.58 -3.63 11.60
CA GLU A 124 -9.57 -2.96 12.45
C GLU A 124 -10.93 -3.64 12.36
N HIS A 125 -11.32 -4.09 11.16
CA HIS A 125 -12.56 -4.83 10.96
C HIS A 125 -12.44 -5.72 9.72
N ALA A 126 -12.61 -7.03 9.89
CA ALA A 126 -12.65 -7.98 8.79
C ALA A 126 -14.01 -7.89 8.06
N GLY A 127 -14.01 -7.62 6.75
CA GLY A 127 -15.22 -7.62 5.94
C GLY A 127 -15.19 -6.65 4.76
N LEU A 128 -16.23 -6.69 3.92
CA LEU A 128 -16.37 -5.77 2.79
C LEU A 128 -16.52 -4.34 3.30
N SER A 129 -15.61 -3.45 2.88
CA SER A 129 -15.75 -2.00 3.06
C SER A 129 -17.13 -1.57 2.59
N ARG A 130 -17.90 -0.95 3.48
CA ARG A 130 -19.19 -0.36 3.13
C ARG A 130 -18.95 0.99 2.47
N PRO A 131 -19.78 1.42 1.50
CA PRO A 131 -19.65 2.74 0.91
C PRO A 131 -19.62 3.83 2.00
N GLY A 132 -18.52 4.58 2.05
CA GLY A 132 -18.34 5.68 3.01
C GLY A 132 -17.74 5.31 4.37
N ILE A 133 -17.34 4.06 4.61
CA ILE A 133 -16.58 3.66 5.81
C ILE A 133 -15.30 2.97 5.38
N ASN A 134 -14.16 3.61 5.64
CA ASN A 134 -12.84 3.01 5.51
C ASN A 134 -12.37 2.58 6.89
N TYR A 135 -11.96 1.32 7.02
CA TYR A 135 -11.34 0.80 8.23
C TYR A 135 -9.80 0.92 8.12
N PHE A 136 -9.13 0.96 9.27
CA PHE A 136 -7.67 0.90 9.35
C PHE A 136 -7.15 -0.53 9.14
N ASN A 137 -7.41 -1.07 7.94
CA ASN A 137 -6.88 -2.35 7.50
C ASN A 137 -5.64 -2.14 6.62
N PHE A 138 -4.54 -2.77 7.03
CA PHE A 138 -3.25 -2.78 6.33
C PHE A 138 -2.76 -4.22 6.25
N TYR A 139 -2.50 -4.70 5.04
CA TYR A 139 -2.14 -6.09 4.78
C TYR A 139 -0.70 -6.21 4.29
N ASN A 140 -0.05 -7.29 4.74
CA ASN A 140 1.33 -7.64 4.48
C ASN A 140 2.30 -6.46 4.70
N VAL A 141 2.17 -5.80 5.85
CA VAL A 141 3.07 -4.73 6.27
C VAL A 141 4.41 -5.33 6.65
N SER A 142 5.47 -4.95 5.95
CA SER A 142 6.81 -5.46 6.19
C SER A 142 7.39 -4.92 7.50
N LEU A 143 8.01 -5.78 8.30
CA LEU A 143 8.78 -5.40 9.48
C LEU A 143 10.29 -5.28 9.18
N THR A 144 10.71 -5.60 7.95
CA THR A 144 12.11 -5.60 7.53
C THR A 144 12.39 -4.67 6.36
N GLU A 145 11.38 -4.36 5.54
CA GLU A 145 11.53 -3.55 4.33
C GLU A 145 10.81 -2.21 4.48
N GLN A 146 11.54 -1.13 4.27
CA GLN A 146 10.97 0.21 4.22
C GLN A 146 10.40 0.46 2.83
N ALA A 147 9.29 1.20 2.74
CA ALA A 147 8.83 1.74 1.47
C ALA A 147 9.95 2.63 0.91
N ALA A 148 10.27 2.44 -0.37
CA ALA A 148 11.21 3.32 -1.05
C ALA A 148 10.68 4.75 -0.90
N ALA A 149 11.54 5.68 -0.46
CA ALA A 149 11.18 7.09 -0.43
C ALA A 149 10.70 7.46 -1.83
N THR A 150 9.39 7.69 -1.97
CA THR A 150 8.85 8.38 -3.13
C THR A 150 9.45 9.76 -3.07
N ASN A 151 10.62 9.91 -3.71
CA ASN A 151 11.01 11.17 -4.28
C ASN A 151 9.84 11.56 -5.17
N HIS A 152 8.92 12.34 -4.63
CA HIS A 152 8.10 13.22 -5.43
C HIS A 152 9.12 14.09 -6.16
N VAL A 153 9.57 13.62 -7.33
CA VAL A 153 10.17 14.48 -8.32
C VAL A 153 9.08 15.52 -8.52
N LYS A 154 9.26 16.68 -7.88
CA LYS A 154 8.58 17.89 -8.30
C LYS A 154 8.98 18.01 -9.76
N VAL A 155 8.07 17.61 -10.64
CA VAL A 155 8.12 18.01 -12.04
C VAL A 155 7.77 19.50 -12.02
N THR A 156 8.69 20.32 -11.50
CA THR A 156 8.73 21.74 -11.81
C THR A 156 9.14 21.81 -13.26
N ASP A 157 8.26 22.41 -14.06
CA ASP A 157 8.43 22.71 -15.47
C ASP A 157 8.14 21.56 -16.45
N VAL A 158 6.88 21.10 -16.45
CA VAL A 158 6.26 20.79 -17.75
C VAL A 158 6.04 22.13 -18.44
N VAL A 159 6.98 22.55 -19.29
CA VAL A 159 6.71 23.58 -20.29
C VAL A 159 5.63 23.01 -21.20
N LEU A 160 4.38 23.38 -20.92
CA LEU A 160 3.26 23.12 -21.81
C LEU A 160 3.56 23.89 -23.09
N LEU A 161 4.08 23.18 -24.10
CA LEU A 161 4.02 23.68 -25.46
C LEU A 161 2.54 23.98 -25.74
N PRO A 162 2.19 25.18 -26.19
CA PRO A 162 0.80 25.50 -26.51
C PRO A 162 0.29 24.45 -27.51
N PRO A 163 -0.97 24.00 -27.36
CA PRO A 163 -1.55 23.04 -28.28
C PRO A 163 -1.43 23.57 -29.72
N PRO A 164 -1.14 22.71 -30.72
CA PRO A 164 -1.12 23.14 -32.10
C PRO A 164 -2.45 23.82 -32.44
N PRO A 165 -2.43 24.93 -33.20
CA PRO A 165 -3.64 25.65 -33.56
C PRO A 165 -4.62 24.69 -34.23
N VAL A 166 -5.82 24.60 -33.67
CA VAL A 166 -6.93 23.87 -34.25
C VAL A 166 -7.21 24.54 -35.60
N ALA A 167 -7.05 23.79 -36.70
CA ALA A 167 -7.50 24.26 -38.00
C ALA A 167 -9.02 24.47 -37.87
N ALA A 168 -9.45 25.73 -37.90
CA ALA A 168 -10.85 26.09 -37.95
C ALA A 168 -11.38 25.60 -39.31
N ASP A 169 -12.07 24.47 -39.31
CA ASP A 169 -12.78 24.02 -40.48
C ASP A 169 -13.98 24.93 -40.69
N THR A 170 -13.85 25.86 -41.65
CA THR A 170 -14.90 26.76 -42.11
C THR A 170 -15.94 25.95 -42.91
N ALA A 171 -16.74 25.14 -42.22
CA ALA A 171 -17.90 24.48 -42.82
C ALA A 171 -18.91 24.04 -41.75
N SER A 172 -19.72 24.98 -41.25
CA SER A 172 -21.19 24.82 -41.08
C SER A 172 -21.76 25.87 -40.13
N THR A 173 -22.03 27.04 -40.69
CA THR A 173 -23.22 27.81 -40.33
C THR A 173 -24.45 26.90 -40.51
N GLY A 174 -25.07 26.47 -39.40
CA GLY A 174 -26.25 25.61 -39.44
C GLY A 174 -26.84 25.26 -38.06
N LEU A 175 -27.55 26.23 -37.48
CA LEU A 175 -28.77 26.10 -36.68
C LEU A 175 -29.14 24.72 -36.09
N PHE A 176 -29.16 24.66 -34.76
CA PHE A 176 -30.21 24.07 -33.91
C PHE A 176 -31.21 23.11 -34.59
N ASN A 177 -30.82 21.88 -34.93
CA ASN A 177 -31.71 20.72 -34.98
C ASN A 177 -30.93 19.40 -35.09
N GLY A 178 -30.86 18.60 -34.03
CA GLY A 178 -30.19 17.29 -34.09
C GLY A 178 -30.46 16.42 -32.88
N SER A 179 -31.04 15.24 -33.12
CA SER A 179 -31.42 14.24 -32.11
C SER A 179 -30.27 13.81 -31.17
N PRO A 180 -30.58 13.36 -29.94
CA PRO A 180 -29.60 13.02 -28.89
C PRO A 180 -28.55 11.97 -29.25
N SER A 181 -28.74 11.22 -30.34
CA SER A 181 -27.83 10.17 -30.81
C SER A 181 -26.53 10.68 -31.43
N ASN A 182 -26.51 11.88 -32.03
CA ASN A 182 -25.33 12.38 -32.76
C ASN A 182 -24.27 13.03 -31.85
N TYR A 183 -24.65 13.44 -30.64
CA TYR A 183 -23.71 13.99 -29.66
C TYR A 183 -22.76 12.92 -29.09
N MET A 184 -23.24 11.70 -28.92
CA MET A 184 -22.44 10.60 -28.35
C MET A 184 -21.38 10.10 -29.34
N GLN A 185 -21.71 10.06 -30.64
CA GLN A 185 -20.79 9.66 -31.70
C GLN A 185 -19.62 10.66 -31.86
N ASN A 186 -19.91 11.96 -31.83
CA ASN A 186 -18.87 12.99 -31.90
C ASN A 186 -18.02 13.07 -30.62
N ALA A 187 -18.62 12.75 -29.45
CA ALA A 187 -17.87 12.64 -28.20
C ALA A 187 -16.93 11.42 -28.18
N MET A 188 -17.34 10.26 -28.75
CA MET A 188 -16.44 9.10 -28.85
C MET A 188 -15.29 9.33 -29.84
N ASN A 189 -15.53 10.04 -30.94
CA ASN A 189 -14.49 10.34 -31.93
C ASN A 189 -13.39 11.27 -31.38
N SER A 190 -13.73 12.18 -30.46
CA SER A 190 -12.74 13.06 -29.81
C SER A 190 -12.00 12.38 -28.64
N MET A 191 -12.52 11.28 -28.11
CA MET A 191 -11.86 10.49 -27.05
C MET A 191 -10.85 9.48 -27.59
N GLY A 192 -10.94 9.06 -28.85
CA GLY A 192 -10.04 8.08 -29.47
C GLY A 192 -8.54 8.43 -29.32
N PRO A 193 -8.10 9.63 -29.73
CA PRO A 193 -6.70 10.05 -29.59
C PRO A 193 -6.22 10.13 -28.14
N MET A 194 -7.12 10.49 -27.21
CA MET A 194 -6.82 10.53 -25.77
C MET A 194 -6.57 9.11 -25.24
N TYR A 195 -7.43 8.15 -25.57
CA TYR A 195 -7.23 6.74 -25.22
C TYR A 195 -5.95 6.17 -25.82
N ALA A 196 -5.64 6.49 -27.07
CA ALA A 196 -4.41 6.06 -27.72
C ALA A 196 -3.16 6.59 -27.00
N SER A 197 -3.17 7.86 -26.59
CA SER A 197 -2.07 8.46 -25.83
C SER A 197 -1.90 7.84 -24.43
N MET A 198 -3.01 7.53 -23.76
CA MET A 198 -3.00 6.84 -22.47
C MET A 198 -2.46 5.41 -22.61
N ALA A 199 -2.95 4.65 -23.60
CA ALA A 199 -2.49 3.29 -23.87
C ALA A 199 -0.99 3.27 -24.20
N LYS A 200 -0.51 4.21 -25.02
CA LYS A 200 0.91 4.36 -25.32
C LYS A 200 1.73 4.67 -24.06
N SER A 201 1.28 5.60 -23.22
CA SER A 201 1.97 5.95 -21.98
C SER A 201 2.09 4.76 -21.02
N VAL A 202 1.03 3.96 -20.90
CA VAL A 202 1.04 2.74 -20.09
C VAL A 202 2.02 1.71 -20.64
N LEU A 203 2.04 1.49 -21.96
CA LEU A 203 2.98 0.57 -22.60
C LEU A 203 4.44 1.03 -22.46
N ASP A 204 4.70 2.32 -22.65
CA ASP A 204 6.04 2.89 -22.49
C ASP A 204 6.54 2.76 -21.04
N ALA A 205 5.66 2.98 -20.06
CA ALA A 205 5.98 2.80 -18.63
C ALA A 205 6.29 1.33 -18.29
N GLN A 206 5.51 0.38 -18.83
CA GLN A 206 5.78 -1.06 -18.67
C GLN A 206 7.11 -1.46 -19.30
N LEU A 207 7.39 -0.97 -20.51
CA LEU A 207 8.64 -1.25 -21.20
C LEU A 207 9.85 -0.66 -20.46
N ALA A 208 9.71 0.55 -19.94
CA ALA A 208 10.75 1.20 -19.11
C ALA A 208 11.00 0.42 -17.81
N TYR A 209 9.95 -0.08 -17.16
CA TYR A 209 10.05 -0.94 -15.98
C TYR A 209 10.84 -2.22 -16.27
N PHE A 210 10.51 -2.93 -17.36
CA PHE A 210 11.22 -4.16 -17.74
C PHE A 210 12.67 -3.94 -18.17
N LYS A 211 13.02 -2.76 -18.69
CA LYS A 211 14.39 -2.41 -19.09
C LYS A 211 15.31 -2.10 -17.91
N GLN A 212 14.80 -1.94 -16.70
CA GLN A 212 15.64 -1.68 -15.53
C GLN A 212 16.61 -2.87 -15.29
N PRO A 213 17.89 -2.62 -15.02
CA PRO A 213 18.86 -3.67 -14.71
C PRO A 213 18.36 -4.55 -13.57
N GLY A 214 18.38 -5.88 -13.76
CA GLY A 214 17.97 -6.85 -12.75
C GLY A 214 16.47 -7.18 -12.73
N LYS A 215 15.58 -6.35 -13.28
CA LYS A 215 14.13 -6.61 -13.24
C LYS A 215 13.70 -7.85 -14.02
N ILE A 216 14.31 -8.11 -15.18
CA ILE A 216 14.06 -9.36 -15.91
C ILE A 216 14.47 -10.59 -15.08
N ALA A 217 15.56 -10.49 -14.31
CA ALA A 217 16.03 -11.58 -13.45
C ALA A 217 15.10 -11.81 -12.25
N GLU A 218 14.58 -10.74 -11.63
CA GLU A 218 13.57 -10.82 -10.57
C GLU A 218 12.27 -11.46 -11.08
N ILE A 219 11.81 -11.07 -12.28
CA ILE A 219 10.61 -11.63 -12.90
C ILE A 219 10.80 -13.11 -13.25
N ALA A 220 11.97 -13.48 -13.75
CA ALA A 220 12.30 -14.88 -14.03
C ALA A 220 12.32 -15.72 -12.73
N LYS A 221 12.91 -15.17 -11.66
CA LYS A 221 12.90 -15.82 -10.34
C LYS A 221 11.48 -16.00 -9.80
N LEU A 222 10.65 -14.97 -9.86
CA LEU A 222 9.25 -15.03 -9.43
C LEU A 222 8.45 -16.11 -10.18
N ASN A 223 8.58 -16.18 -11.51
CA ASN A 223 7.90 -17.20 -12.30
C ASN A 223 8.41 -18.62 -12.00
N LYS A 224 9.72 -18.77 -11.72
CA LYS A 224 10.29 -20.05 -11.31
C LYS A 224 9.77 -20.47 -9.92
N ASP A 225 9.78 -19.57 -8.95
CA ASP A 225 9.30 -19.86 -7.60
C ASP A 225 7.81 -20.23 -7.61
N TYR A 226 7.01 -19.55 -8.45
CA TYR A 226 5.60 -19.90 -8.66
C TYR A 226 5.42 -21.26 -9.36
N PHE A 227 6.24 -21.56 -10.37
CA PHE A 227 6.24 -22.88 -11.02
C PHE A 227 6.56 -24.00 -10.03
N ASP A 228 7.62 -23.82 -9.24
CA ASP A 228 8.06 -24.79 -8.24
C ASP A 228 6.99 -25.01 -7.17
N ALA A 229 6.29 -23.94 -6.76
CA ALA A 229 5.16 -24.03 -5.83
C ALA A 229 3.99 -24.84 -6.42
N LEU A 230 3.63 -24.63 -7.69
CA LEU A 230 2.57 -25.38 -8.37
C LEU A 230 2.92 -26.88 -8.45
N VAL A 231 4.15 -27.20 -8.83
CA VAL A 231 4.60 -28.60 -8.87
C VAL A 231 4.57 -29.24 -7.48
N LYS A 232 4.99 -28.50 -6.44
CA LYS A 232 4.99 -28.97 -5.05
C LYS A 232 3.59 -29.29 -4.51
N VAL A 233 2.57 -28.57 -4.94
CA VAL A 233 1.17 -28.83 -4.52
C VAL A 233 0.46 -29.90 -5.36
N GLY A 234 1.19 -30.55 -6.29
CA GLY A 234 0.71 -31.72 -7.01
C GLY A 234 0.24 -31.45 -8.44
N PHE A 235 0.43 -30.25 -8.99
CA PHE A 235 0.24 -30.03 -10.42
C PHE A 235 1.37 -30.70 -11.19
N ASN A 236 1.02 -31.37 -12.30
CA ASN A 236 2.04 -31.86 -13.20
C ASN A 236 2.69 -30.70 -13.98
N TYR A 237 3.84 -30.99 -14.61
CA TYR A 237 4.63 -30.01 -15.33
C TYR A 237 3.82 -29.21 -16.37
N GLU A 238 2.98 -29.90 -17.17
CA GLU A 238 2.17 -29.27 -18.21
C GLU A 238 1.04 -28.39 -17.63
N GLN A 239 0.43 -28.82 -16.53
CA GLN A 239 -0.59 -28.05 -15.81
C GLN A 239 0.01 -26.78 -15.21
N ALA A 240 1.17 -26.88 -14.56
CA ALA A 240 1.87 -25.73 -13.98
C ALA A 240 2.28 -24.71 -15.06
N LEU A 241 2.80 -25.19 -16.19
CA LEU A 241 3.16 -24.35 -17.33
C LEU A 241 1.93 -23.65 -17.94
N LYS A 242 0.81 -24.35 -18.07
CA LYS A 242 -0.46 -23.79 -18.56
C LYS A 242 -1.01 -22.72 -17.62
N ILE A 243 -0.91 -22.91 -16.31
CA ILE A 243 -1.36 -21.93 -15.30
C ILE A 243 -0.53 -20.63 -15.40
N ILE A 244 0.79 -20.75 -15.48
CA ILE A 244 1.70 -19.60 -15.55
C ILE A 244 1.55 -18.83 -16.87
N THR A 245 1.31 -19.53 -17.97
CA THR A 245 1.18 -18.88 -19.29
C THR A 245 -0.17 -18.21 -19.50
N ALA A 246 -1.25 -18.78 -18.94
CA ALA A 246 -2.61 -18.25 -19.03
C ALA A 246 -2.85 -17.08 -18.08
N ASN A 247 -2.38 -17.16 -16.83
CA ASN A 247 -2.62 -16.18 -15.77
C ASN A 247 -1.31 -15.64 -15.23
N GLY A 248 -0.41 -15.17 -16.11
CA GLY A 248 0.89 -14.65 -15.70
C GLY A 248 0.75 -13.68 -14.52
N LEU A 249 1.59 -13.84 -13.49
CA LEU A 249 1.58 -13.04 -12.26
C LEU A 249 1.73 -11.53 -12.52
N ILE A 250 2.29 -11.20 -13.68
CA ILE A 250 2.33 -9.86 -14.22
C ILE A 250 1.22 -9.79 -15.26
N SER A 251 0.23 -8.95 -14.99
CA SER A 251 -0.86 -8.67 -15.93
C SER A 251 -0.25 -8.35 -17.29
N LYS A 252 -0.38 -9.28 -18.24
CA LYS A 252 -0.18 -8.98 -19.66
C LYS A 252 -1.25 -7.95 -19.94
N SER A 253 -0.86 -6.68 -20.09
CA SER A 253 -1.77 -5.61 -20.51
C SER A 253 -2.66 -6.19 -21.60
N SER A 254 -3.95 -6.31 -21.31
CA SER A 254 -4.95 -6.87 -22.20
C SER A 254 -4.65 -6.34 -23.59
N SER A 255 -4.38 -7.23 -24.53
CA SER A 255 -4.35 -6.87 -25.93
C SER A 255 -5.60 -6.05 -26.18
N VAL A 256 -5.43 -4.78 -26.52
CA VAL A 256 -6.47 -4.00 -27.18
C VAL A 256 -6.63 -4.66 -28.54
N THR A 257 -7.37 -5.76 -28.57
CA THR A 257 -7.93 -6.31 -29.79
C THR A 257 -9.00 -5.32 -30.19
N GLY A 258 -8.60 -4.37 -31.03
CA GLY A 258 -9.53 -3.65 -31.87
C GLY A 258 -10.19 -4.66 -32.80
N GLN A 259 -11.47 -4.90 -32.58
CA GLN A 259 -12.43 -5.14 -33.65
C GLN A 259 -13.49 -4.06 -33.56
#